data_AF-Q2SAI5-F1
#
_entry.id   AF-Q2SAI5-F1
#
_cell.length_a   1.000
_cell.length_b   1.000
_cell.length_c   1.000
_cell.angle_alpha   90.00
_cell.angle_beta   90.00
_cell.angle_gamma   90.00
#
_symmetry.space_group_name_H-M   'P 1'
#
loop_
_entity.id
_entity.type
_entity.pdbx_description
1 polymer ?
#
loop_
_entity_poly.entity_id
_entity_poly.type
_entity_poly.pdbx_seq_one_letter_code
_entity_poly.pdbx_strand_id
1 'polypeptide(L)' 'MKTPKPIYRSPLGKYQPDQGPDPEKIKREGWRSQRILVISPDDDRLNWIESELLCRIGERLYGAGEPKHE' A
#
# COMPACT_ATOMS: atom_id res chain seq x y z
N MET A 1 -40.11 12.17 -5.02
CA MET A 1 -39.43 11.83 -6.29
C MET A 1 -38.08 11.20 -5.95
N LYS A 2 -37.80 9.96 -6.36
CA LYS A 2 -36.49 9.32 -6.19
C LYS A 2 -35.60 9.75 -7.36
N THR A 3 -34.67 10.67 -7.12
CA THR A 3 -33.70 11.08 -8.14
C THR A 3 -32.67 9.95 -8.31
N PRO A 4 -32.50 9.37 -9.51
CA PRO A 4 -31.49 8.34 -9.72
C PRO A 4 -30.10 8.94 -9.47
N LYS A 5 -29.26 8.25 -8.69
CA LYS A 5 -27.88 8.68 -8.47
C LYS A 5 -27.13 8.55 -9.80
N PRO A 6 -26.53 9.62 -10.34
CA PRO A 6 -25.71 9.49 -11.53
C PRO A 6 -24.53 8.57 -11.20
N ILE A 7 -24.40 7.47 -11.93
CA ILE A 7 -23.20 6.64 -11.88
C ILE A 7 -22.14 7.42 -12.64
N TYR A 8 -21.45 8.33 -11.94
CA TYR A 8 -20.34 9.06 -12.52
C TYR A 8 -19.20 8.08 -12.76
N ARG A 9 -19.10 7.61 -14.00
CA ARG A 9 -17.99 6.77 -14.46
C ARG A 9 -16.86 7.72 -14.86
N SER A 10 -15.72 7.61 -14.18
CA SER A 10 -14.52 8.37 -14.58
C SER A 10 -14.29 8.23 -16.08
N PRO A 11 -14.09 9.34 -16.84
CA PRO A 11 -13.76 9.27 -18.27
C PRO A 11 -12.50 8.44 -18.55
N LEU A 12 -11.62 8.30 -17.54
CA LEU A 12 -10.40 7.49 -17.60
C LEU A 12 -10.63 6.03 -17.23
N GLY A 13 -11.74 5.70 -16.56
CA GLY A 13 -12.02 4.33 -16.12
C GLY A 13 -12.13 3.31 -17.27
N LYS A 14 -12.45 3.78 -18.49
CA LYS A 14 -12.44 2.95 -19.71
C LYS A 14 -11.05 2.51 -20.18
N TYR A 15 -10.00 3.18 -19.70
CA TYR A 15 -8.60 2.85 -20.00
C TYR A 15 -7.92 2.10 -18.86
N GLN A 16 -8.58 1.99 -17.70
CA GLN A 16 -8.09 1.17 -16.63
C GLN A 16 -8.25 -0.29 -17.07
N PRO A 17 -7.19 -1.10 -17.03
CA PRO A 17 -7.31 -2.50 -17.41
C PRO A 17 -8.33 -3.18 -16.50
N ASP A 18 -9.21 -4.00 -17.09
CA ASP A 18 -10.22 -4.81 -16.38
C ASP A 18 -9.58 -5.74 -15.34
N GLN A 19 -8.31 -6.06 -15.52
CA GLN A 19 -7.47 -6.83 -14.62
C GLN A 19 -6.28 -5.97 -14.23
N GLY A 20 -6.20 -5.58 -12.96
CA GLY A 20 -5.01 -4.92 -12.42
C GLY A 20 -3.78 -5.83 -12.55
N PRO A 21 -2.57 -5.26 -12.68
CA PRO A 21 -1.34 -6.04 -12.63
C PRO A 21 -1.26 -6.87 -11.34
N ASP A 22 -0.69 -8.07 -11.45
CA ASP A 22 -0.51 -8.97 -10.29
C ASP A 22 0.27 -8.26 -9.17
N PRO A 23 -0.33 -8.08 -7.98
CA PRO A 23 0.27 -7.27 -6.93
C PRO A 23 1.58 -7.87 -6.40
N GLU A 24 1.69 -9.20 -6.38
CA GLU A 24 2.92 -9.88 -5.95
C GLU A 24 4.06 -9.67 -6.95
N LYS A 25 3.76 -9.69 -8.26
CA LYS A 25 4.72 -9.33 -9.32
C LYS A 25 5.21 -7.89 -9.14
N ILE A 26 4.32 -6.93 -8.86
CA ILE A 26 4.70 -5.53 -8.64
C ILE A 26 5.62 -5.40 -7.43
N LYS A 27 5.27 -6.00 -6.29
CA LYS A 27 6.13 -5.97 -5.08
C LYS A 27 7.52 -6.55 -5.37
N ARG A 28 7.57 -7.68 -6.09
CA ARG A 28 8.83 -8.34 -6.45
C ARG A 28 9.71 -7.47 -7.35
N GLU A 29 9.11 -6.82 -8.34
CA GLU A 29 9.82 -5.90 -9.23
C GLU A 29 10.28 -4.64 -8.49
N GLY A 30 9.42 -4.05 -7.66
CA GLY A 30 9.77 -2.92 -6.78
C GLY A 30 10.97 -3.22 -5.89
N TRP A 31 11.04 -4.43 -5.32
CA TRP A 31 12.19 -4.85 -4.54
C TRP A 31 13.45 -5.01 -5.41
N ARG A 32 13.35 -5.73 -6.53
CA ARG A 32 14.51 -6.03 -7.38
C ARG A 32 15.14 -4.79 -8.02
N SER A 33 14.29 -3.87 -8.49
CA SER A 33 14.72 -2.71 -9.27
C SER A 33 14.98 -1.49 -8.41
N GLN A 34 14.22 -1.29 -7.32
CA GLN A 34 14.21 -0.04 -6.55
C GLN A 34 14.45 -0.26 -5.05
N ARG A 35 14.58 -1.52 -4.59
CA ARG A 35 14.68 -1.88 -3.17
C ARG A 35 13.50 -1.37 -2.34
N ILE A 36 12.32 -1.25 -2.97
CA ILE A 36 11.07 -0.90 -2.30
C ILE A 36 10.42 -2.19 -1.80
N LEU A 37 10.13 -2.25 -0.50
CA LEU A 37 9.49 -3.39 0.14
C LEU A 37 8.11 -2.96 0.67
N VAL A 38 7.07 -3.68 0.25
CA VAL A 38 5.69 -3.49 0.74
C VAL A 38 5.20 -4.83 1.26
N ILE A 39 5.15 -4.96 2.58
CA ILE A 39 4.77 -6.19 3.28
C ILE A 39 3.81 -5.85 4.41
N SER A 40 2.90 -6.78 4.69
CA SER A 40 2.03 -6.70 5.87
C SER A 40 2.84 -7.11 7.10
N PRO A 41 2.70 -6.46 8.26
CA PRO A 41 3.29 -6.95 9.50
C PRO A 41 2.75 -8.34 9.88
N ASP A 42 1.52 -8.68 9.46
CA ASP A 42 0.88 -9.99 9.68
C ASP A 42 1.19 -11.03 8.58
N ASP A 43 2.22 -10.82 7.76
CA ASP A 43 2.60 -11.80 6.72
C ASP A 43 3.17 -13.08 7.36
N ASP A 44 2.56 -14.24 7.11
CA ASP A 44 2.92 -15.53 7.71
C ASP A 44 4.37 -15.97 7.43
N ARG A 45 5.03 -15.35 6.43
CA ARG A 45 6.44 -15.62 6.12
C ARG A 45 7.41 -14.93 7.08
N LEU A 46 6.92 -13.95 7.84
CA LEU A 46 7.69 -13.23 8.84
C LEU A 46 7.63 -13.96 10.18
N ASN A 47 8.78 -14.11 10.81
CA ASN A 47 8.79 -14.47 12.22
C ASN A 47 8.43 -13.26 13.10
N TRP A 48 8.14 -13.52 14.37
CA TRP A 48 7.72 -12.48 15.30
C TRP A 48 8.72 -11.31 15.42
N ILE A 49 10.03 -11.60 15.41
CA ILE A 49 11.06 -10.56 15.48
C ILE A 49 11.06 -9.69 14.22
N GLU A 50 10.89 -10.30 13.04
CA GLU A 50 10.84 -9.58 11.77
C GLU A 50 9.61 -8.66 11.70
N SER A 51 8.45 -9.17 12.11
CA SER A 51 7.21 -8.38 12.18
C SER A 51 7.33 -7.20 13.15
N GLU A 52 7.87 -7.43 14.35
CA GLU A 52 8.08 -6.40 15.36
C GLU A 52 9.05 -5.31 14.87
N LEU A 53 10.15 -5.70 14.22
CA LEU A 53 11.10 -4.78 13.61
C LEU A 53 10.44 -3.90 12.54
N LEU A 54 9.59 -4.49 11.68
CA LEU A 54 8.88 -3.75 10.64
C LEU A 54 7.89 -2.75 11.24
N CYS A 55 7.14 -3.14 12.25
CA CYS A 55 6.25 -2.24 12.98
C CYS A 55 7.02 -1.08 13.58
N ARG A 56 8.13 -1.34 14.30
CA ARG A 56 8.96 -0.26 14.88
C ARG A 56 9.53 0.68 13.82
N ILE A 57 9.99 0.15 12.69
CA ILE A 57 10.46 0.97 11.57
C ILE A 57 9.31 1.82 11.02
N GLY A 58 8.13 1.22 10.83
CA GLY A 58 6.92 1.91 10.38
C GLY A 58 6.51 3.02 11.32
N GLU A 59 6.46 2.76 12.62
CA GLU A 59 6.17 3.75 13.66
C GLU A 59 7.22 4.87 13.70
N ARG A 60 8.50 4.56 13.52
CA ARG A 60 9.54 5.59 13.48
C ARG A 60 9.46 6.48 12.24
N LEU A 61 9.05 5.92 11.09
CA LEU A 61 9.01 6.63 9.81
C LEU A 61 7.67 7.35 9.57
N TYR A 62 6.58 6.79 10.07
CA TYR A 62 5.21 7.21 9.78
C TYR A 62 4.31 7.31 11.02
N GLY A 63 4.77 6.82 12.17
CA GLY A 63 4.04 6.98 13.43
C GLY A 63 3.95 8.45 13.80
N ALA A 64 2.84 8.82 14.43
CA ALA A 64 2.53 10.19 14.82
C ALA A 64 3.49 10.69 15.91
N GLY A 65 4.70 11.04 15.51
CA GLY A 65 5.61 11.90 16.24
C GLY A 65 5.59 13.26 15.54
N GLU A 66 4.72 14.15 16.01
CA GLU A 66 4.75 15.58 15.68
C GLU A 66 6.21 16.09 15.66
N PRO A 67 6.64 16.82 14.62
CA PRO A 67 7.92 17.49 14.67
C PRO A 67 7.86 18.54 15.79
N LYS A 68 8.59 18.30 16.87
CA LYS A 68 9.09 19.42 17.69
C LYS A 68 10.11 20.15 16.84
N HIS A 69 9.63 21.09 16.03
CA HIS A 69 10.44 22.19 15.54
C HIS A 69 10.95 22.97 16.75
N GLU A 70 12.26 22.97 16.96
CA GLU A 70 13.01 24.00 17.69
C GLU A 70 13.99 24.65 16.70
#